data_AF-R0CCF0-F1
#
_entry.id   AF-R0CCF0-F1
#
_cell.length_a   1.000
_cell.length_b   1.000
_cell.length_c   1.000
_cell.angle_alpha   90.00
_cell.angle_beta   90.00
_cell.angle_gamma   90.00
#
_symmetry.space_group_name_H-M   'P 1'
#
loop_
_entity.id
_entity.type
_entity.pdbx_description
1 polymer ?
#
loop_
_entity_poly.entity_id
_entity_poly.type
_entity_poly.pdbx_seq_one_letter_code
_entity_poly.pdbx_strand_id
1 'polypeptide(L)' 'MDEQYIRNSITQLREARNISERKMSLDLGHSTSYIRSITS' A
#
# COMPACT_ATOMS: atom_id res chain seq x y z
N MET A 1 13.56 -7.26 -8.86
CA MET A 1 13.85 -5.80 -8.96
C MET A 1 12.55 -4.99 -9.04
N ASP A 2 11.52 -5.49 -9.74
CA ASP A 2 10.24 -4.77 -9.89
C ASP A 2 9.36 -4.70 -8.63
N GLU A 3 9.26 -5.75 -7.82
CA GLU A 3 8.42 -5.72 -6.62
C GLU A 3 8.83 -4.64 -5.61
N GLN A 4 10.15 -4.45 -5.41
CA GLN A 4 10.65 -3.41 -4.51
C GLN A 4 10.32 -2.01 -5.04
N TYR A 5 10.38 -1.83 -6.37
CA TYR A 5 10.00 -0.58 -7.01
C TYR A 5 8.51 -0.30 -6.81
N ILE A 6 7.64 -1.29 -7.08
CA ILE A 6 6.19 -1.16 -6.89
C ILE A 6 5.85 -0.86 -5.42
N ARG A 7 6.48 -1.55 -4.46
CA ARG A 7 6.34 -1.25 -3.02
C ARG A 7 6.68 0.18 -2.70
N ASN A 8 7.85 0.64 -3.15
CA ASN A 8 8.29 2.00 -2.88
C ASN A 8 7.36 3.04 -3.52
N SER A 9 6.88 2.80 -4.74
CA SER A 9 5.90 3.67 -5.40
C SER A 9 4.57 3.74 -4.66
N ILE A 10 4.05 2.59 -4.19
CA ILE A 10 2.82 2.53 -3.39
C ILE A 10 3.01 3.31 -2.08
N THR A 11 4.14 3.12 -1.39
CA THR A 11 4.46 3.84 -0.16
C THR A 11 4.52 5.35 -0.38
N GLN A 12 5.22 5.81 -1.42
CA GLN A 12 5.32 7.24 -1.75
C GLN A 12 3.95 7.85 -2.09
N LEU A 13 3.13 7.15 -2.88
CA LEU A 13 1.78 7.62 -3.23
C LEU A 13 0.86 7.65 -2.00
N ARG A 14 0.99 6.66 -1.11
CA ARG A 14 0.26 6.58 0.14
C ARG A 14 0.60 7.75 1.07
N GLU A 15 1.89 8.04 1.22
CA GLU A 15 2.39 9.14 2.03
C GLU A 15 1.98 10.50 1.46
N ALA A 16 2.11 10.70 0.14
CA ALA A 16 1.68 11.91 -0.54
C ALA A 16 0.18 12.20 -0.36
N ARG A 17 -0.64 11.15 -0.23
CA ARG A 17 -2.09 11.27 0.01
C ARG A 17 -2.47 11.20 1.49
N ASN A 18 -1.50 11.03 2.40
CA ASN A 18 -1.71 10.85 3.83
C ASN A 18 -2.72 9.72 4.17
N ILE A 19 -2.63 8.61 3.44
CA ILE A 19 -3.51 7.44 3.59
C ILE A 19 -2.79 6.39 4.45
N SER A 20 -3.47 5.71 5.37
CA SER A 20 -2.86 4.58 6.09
C SER A 20 -2.93 3.29 5.27
N GLU A 21 -2.02 2.34 5.47
CA GLU A 21 -2.05 1.04 4.76
C GLU A 21 -3.40 0.32 4.96
N ARG A 22 -3.96 0.43 6.16
CA ARG A 22 -5.30 -0.07 6.50
C ARG A 22 -6.38 0.61 5.68
N LYS A 23 -6.36 1.94 5.59
CA LYS A 23 -7.34 2.72 4.82
C LYS A 23 -7.23 2.40 3.33
N MET A 24 -6.01 2.30 2.80
CA MET A 24 -5.78 1.90 1.41
C MET A 24 -6.29 0.49 1.12
N SER A 25 -6.08 -0.46 2.05
CA SER A 25 -6.61 -1.81 1.91
C SER A 25 -8.15 -1.82 1.88
N LEU A 26 -8.79 -1.04 2.75
CA LEU A 26 -10.25 -0.89 2.80
C LEU A 26 -10.81 -0.19 1.55
N ASP A 27 -10.15 0.86 1.06
CA ASP A 27 -10.57 1.59 -0.15
C ASP A 27 -10.49 0.70 -1.41
N LEU A 28 -9.57 -0.28 -1.43
CA LEU A 28 -9.48 -1.29 -2.49
C LEU A 28 -10.49 -2.43 -2.34
N GLY A 29 -11.32 -2.43 -1.28
CA GLY A 29 -12.27 -3.51 -0.99
C GLY A 29 -11.62 -4.79 -0.51
N HIS A 30 -10.36 -4.73 -0.07
CA HIS A 30 -9.61 -5.87 0.44
C HIS A 30 -9.48 -5.85 1.97
N SER A 31 -9.09 -6.99 2.53
CA SER A 31 -8.79 -7.15 3.95
C SER A 31 -7.69 -6.19 4.39
N THR A 32 -7.73 -5.72 5.65
CA THR A 32 -6.79 -4.72 6.22
C THR A 32 -5.31 -5.06 6.11
N SER A 33 -4.99 -6.31 5.80
CA SER A 33 -3.64 -6.84 5.69
C SER A 33 -3.12 -6.89 4.24
N TYR A 34 -3.94 -6.55 3.25
CA TYR A 34 -3.60 -6.72 1.83
C TYR A 34 -2.44 -5.82 1.38
N ILE A 35 -2.50 -4.53 1.70
CA ILE A 35 -1.36 -3.63 1.42
C ILE A 35 -0.14 -4.07 2.20
N ARG A 36 -0.31 -4.52 3.45
CA ARG A 36 0.78 -5.05 4.27
C ARG A 36 1.41 -6.29 3.66
N SER A 37 0.68 -7.18 2.99
CA SER A 37 1.26 -8.34 2.28
C SER A 37 1.98 -7.95 0.99
N ILE A 38 1.62 -6.83 0.38
CA ILE A 38 2.30 -6.29 -0.81
C ILE A 38 3.56 -5.53 -0.39
N THR A 39 3.51 -4.81 0.74
CA THR A 39 4.64 -4.05 1.28
C THR A 39 5.62 -4.89 2.09
N SER A 40 5.21 -6.06 2.59
CA SER A 40 6.04 -7.00 3.39
C SER A 40 6.87 -7.99 2.60
#